data_AF-C3YG86-F1
#
_entry.id   AF-C3YG86-F1
#
_cell.length_a   1.000
_cell.length_b   1.000
_cell.length_c   1.000
_cell.angle_alpha   90.00
_cell.angle_beta   90.00
_cell.angle_gamma   90.00
#
_symmetry.space_group_name_H-M   'P 1'
#
loop_
_entity.id
_entity.type
_entity.pdbx_description
1 polymer ?
#
loop_
_entity_poly.entity_id
_entity_poly.type
_entity_poly.pdbx_seq_one_letter_code
_entity_poly.pdbx_strand_id
1 'polypeptide(L)'
;MASPVKSSRFRTLKVTKKTSIRDFVSTHKLEFEKGKGFYQLTKPEIIQARTQLSWTPGTQRSLVMIGDCGPHAPTYHLNKDNIDWQKEVKLLAEMGVHIYAVQALGYSPRGGFYNEMARRTHGCHLNLNQFSSIVDFMMAICYRERGAEQLEAYEKEVRSRRGGGGMNRELHQLFDALAGRKTTFTAAGVSAAGDLEPVSPSRFQVLTVDERCDIKTFVSNNSLIFKTGRGFYEFTKPEKISDKKEVVLVDKTTGDMFTGPEACEMIGAGGSGRIKPASLDRFV
;
A
#
# COMPACT_ATOMS: atom_id res chain seq x y z
N MET A 1 -25.85 24.17 4.10
CA MET A 1 -25.79 23.14 3.06
C MET A 1 -24.45 23.27 2.35
N ALA A 2 -23.67 22.20 2.25
CA ALA A 2 -22.39 22.22 1.54
C ALA A 2 -22.65 22.46 0.04
N SER A 3 -21.84 23.32 -0.58
CA SER A 3 -21.92 23.60 -2.02
C SER A 3 -21.59 22.33 -2.82
N PRO A 4 -22.28 22.07 -3.96
CA PRO A 4 -21.95 20.93 -4.81
C PRO A 4 -20.52 21.07 -5.35
N VAL A 5 -19.68 20.07 -5.13
CA VAL A 5 -18.34 20.02 -5.74
C VAL A 5 -18.49 19.83 -7.25
N LYS A 6 -17.70 20.55 -8.05
CA LYS A 6 -17.68 20.41 -9.51
C LYS A 6 -17.38 18.95 -9.91
N SER A 7 -18.25 18.35 -10.75
CA SER A 7 -18.17 16.95 -11.19
C SER A 7 -16.89 16.60 -11.95
N SER A 8 -16.17 17.58 -12.49
CA SER A 8 -14.95 17.40 -13.29
C SER A 8 -13.73 16.89 -12.50
N ARG A 9 -13.81 16.79 -11.16
CA ARG A 9 -12.75 16.24 -10.30
C ARG A 9 -12.89 14.74 -10.01
N PHE A 10 -13.94 14.09 -10.49
CA PHE A 10 -14.24 12.69 -10.14
C PHE A 10 -14.56 11.85 -11.36
N ARG A 11 -14.18 10.58 -11.26
CA ARG A 11 -14.67 9.52 -12.15
C ARG A 11 -15.32 8.45 -11.29
N THR A 12 -16.64 8.43 -11.24
CA THR A 12 -17.38 7.29 -10.66
C THR A 12 -17.42 6.19 -11.70
N LEU A 13 -16.84 5.04 -11.37
CA LEU A 13 -16.94 3.85 -12.21
C LEU A 13 -17.96 2.90 -11.61
N LYS A 14 -19.07 2.70 -12.33
CA LYS A 14 -20.11 1.76 -11.89
C LYS A 14 -19.71 0.34 -12.27
N VAL A 15 -19.79 -0.57 -11.31
CA VAL A 15 -19.73 -2.01 -11.57
C VAL A 15 -21.12 -2.45 -12.03
N THR A 16 -21.36 -2.50 -13.34
CA THR A 16 -22.68 -2.82 -13.92
C THR A 16 -22.91 -4.32 -14.12
N LYS A 17 -21.85 -5.13 -14.02
CA LYS A 17 -21.90 -6.59 -14.12
C LYS A 17 -21.00 -7.19 -13.05
N LYS A 18 -21.34 -8.38 -12.56
CA LYS A 18 -20.47 -9.17 -11.68
C LYS A 18 -19.14 -9.40 -12.39
N THR A 19 -18.05 -8.95 -11.78
CA THR A 19 -16.68 -9.06 -12.30
C THR A 19 -15.73 -9.17 -11.11
N SER A 20 -14.53 -9.72 -11.31
CA SER A 20 -13.51 -9.64 -10.25
C SER A 20 -12.99 -8.21 -10.13
N ILE A 21 -12.47 -7.80 -8.97
CA ILE A 21 -11.83 -6.48 -8.86
C ILE A 21 -10.62 -6.42 -9.79
N ARG A 22 -9.85 -7.50 -9.91
CA ARG A 22 -8.72 -7.58 -10.83
C ARG A 22 -9.15 -7.20 -12.24
N ASP A 23 -10.19 -7.85 -12.76
CA ASP A 23 -10.71 -7.56 -14.10
C ASP A 23 -11.30 -6.15 -14.19
N PHE A 24 -12.00 -5.69 -13.15
CA PHE A 24 -12.54 -4.33 -13.11
C PHE A 24 -11.44 -3.26 -13.20
N VAL A 25 -10.40 -3.37 -12.38
CA VAL A 25 -9.29 -2.42 -12.33
C VAL A 25 -8.53 -2.43 -13.66
N SER A 26 -8.20 -3.62 -14.18
CA SER A 26 -7.51 -3.77 -15.47
C SER A 26 -8.35 -3.21 -16.63
N THR A 27 -9.65 -3.52 -16.69
CA THR A 27 -10.55 -3.07 -17.76
C THR A 27 -10.69 -1.56 -17.81
N HIS A 28 -10.71 -0.90 -16.65
CA HIS A 28 -10.95 0.54 -16.58
C HIS A 28 -9.70 1.40 -16.72
N LYS A 29 -8.52 0.78 -16.88
CA LYS A 29 -7.22 1.45 -17.02
C LYS A 29 -7.09 2.60 -16.02
N LEU A 30 -7.33 2.28 -14.75
CA LEU A 30 -7.28 3.27 -13.68
C LEU A 30 -5.84 3.77 -13.52
N GLU A 31 -5.54 4.92 -14.11
CA GLU A 31 -4.27 5.61 -13.94
C GLU A 31 -4.33 6.56 -12.73
N PHE A 32 -3.27 6.56 -11.92
CA PHE A 32 -3.15 7.45 -10.77
C PHE A 32 -2.58 8.80 -11.22
N GLU A 33 -3.37 9.87 -11.10
CA GLU A 33 -2.94 11.23 -11.46
C GLU A 33 -2.57 12.09 -10.23
N LYS A 34 -1.48 12.85 -10.34
CA LYS A 34 -1.01 13.80 -9.31
C LYS A 34 -2.08 14.85 -8.99
N GLY A 35 -2.34 15.09 -7.70
CA GLY A 35 -3.19 16.19 -7.23
C GLY A 35 -4.70 15.93 -7.29
N LYS A 36 -5.14 14.74 -7.74
CA LYS A 36 -6.54 14.30 -7.70
C LYS A 36 -6.84 13.26 -6.62
N GLY A 37 -5.83 12.80 -5.88
CA GLY A 37 -6.01 11.92 -4.72
C GLY A 37 -6.62 12.67 -3.53
N PHE A 38 -7.74 12.16 -2.99
CA PHE A 38 -8.42 12.73 -1.83
C PHE A 38 -7.94 12.01 -0.56
N TYR A 39 -7.07 12.68 0.21
CA TYR A 39 -6.35 12.07 1.33
C TYR A 39 -6.95 12.37 2.73
N GLN A 40 -8.14 12.98 2.83
CA GLN A 40 -8.71 13.39 4.11
C GLN A 40 -10.24 13.32 4.14
N LEU A 41 -10.81 12.72 5.19
CA LEU A 41 -12.26 12.72 5.48
C LEU A 41 -12.86 14.12 5.74
N THR A 42 -12.02 15.16 5.75
CA THR A 42 -12.41 16.57 5.91
C THR A 42 -12.54 17.31 4.59
N LYS A 43 -12.48 16.59 3.48
CA LYS A 43 -12.77 17.09 2.15
C LYS A 43 -14.23 16.80 1.81
N PRO A 44 -15.03 17.77 1.33
CA PRO A 44 -16.40 17.53 0.83
C PRO A 44 -16.48 16.32 -0.12
N GLU A 45 -15.37 16.03 -0.79
CA GLU A 45 -15.14 14.94 -1.71
C GLU A 45 -15.24 13.54 -1.07
N ILE A 46 -15.11 13.38 0.26
CA ILE A 46 -15.40 12.10 0.96
C ILE A 46 -16.79 12.08 1.61
N ILE A 47 -17.37 13.26 1.89
CA ILE A 47 -18.82 13.39 2.18
C ILE A 47 -19.66 12.89 0.99
N GLN A 48 -19.09 12.89 -0.23
CA GLN A 48 -19.70 12.26 -1.41
C GLN A 48 -19.86 10.74 -1.28
N ALA A 49 -19.01 10.04 -0.52
CA ALA A 49 -19.24 8.63 -0.26
C ALA A 49 -20.60 8.42 0.41
N ARG A 50 -20.93 9.22 1.43
CA ARG A 50 -22.23 9.18 2.11
C ARG A 50 -23.40 9.66 1.24
N THR A 51 -23.19 10.71 0.44
CA THR A 51 -24.28 11.46 -0.21
C THR A 51 -24.49 11.18 -1.70
N GLN A 52 -23.49 10.62 -2.39
CA GLN A 52 -23.52 10.40 -3.85
C GLN A 52 -23.34 8.93 -4.25
N LEU A 53 -22.77 8.08 -3.40
CA LEU A 53 -22.77 6.64 -3.66
C LEU A 53 -24.17 6.07 -3.40
N SER A 54 -24.66 5.27 -4.35
CA SER A 54 -25.96 4.59 -4.23
C SER A 54 -25.84 3.38 -3.30
N TRP A 55 -25.83 3.62 -1.99
CA TRP A 55 -25.85 2.56 -0.98
C TRP A 55 -27.20 1.85 -0.98
N THR A 56 -27.23 0.62 -1.47
CA THR A 56 -28.48 -0.15 -1.55
C THR A 56 -28.89 -0.64 -0.17
N PRO A 57 -30.13 -0.38 0.31
CA PRO A 57 -30.67 -0.96 1.56
C PRO A 57 -30.56 -2.47 1.62
N GLY A 58 -30.15 -3.01 2.78
CA GLY A 58 -30.06 -4.46 3.02
C GLY A 58 -28.84 -5.16 2.42
N THR A 59 -27.91 -4.45 1.78
CA THR A 59 -26.65 -5.04 1.29
C THR A 59 -25.52 -4.88 2.30
N GLN A 60 -24.47 -5.70 2.14
CA GLN A 60 -23.16 -5.40 2.72
C GLN A 60 -22.60 -4.13 2.07
N ARG A 61 -22.02 -3.26 2.88
CA ARG A 61 -21.52 -1.95 2.44
C ARG A 61 -20.16 -1.72 3.03
N SER A 62 -19.17 -1.60 2.16
CA SER A 62 -17.79 -1.42 2.57
C SER A 62 -17.18 -0.25 1.81
N LEU A 63 -16.42 0.57 2.53
CA LEU A 63 -15.67 1.68 1.99
C LEU A 63 -14.19 1.43 2.25
N VAL A 64 -13.38 1.37 1.19
CA VAL A 64 -11.92 1.32 1.32
C VAL A 64 -11.38 2.74 1.27
N MET A 65 -10.85 3.22 2.39
CA MET A 65 -10.27 4.56 2.52
C MET A 65 -8.75 4.45 2.55
N ILE A 66 -8.08 4.98 1.52
CA ILE A 66 -6.62 4.88 1.37
C ILE A 66 -6.00 6.27 1.56
N GLY A 67 -5.01 6.38 2.45
CA GLY A 67 -4.26 7.63 2.64
C GLY A 67 -2.99 7.45 3.46
N ASP A 68 -2.09 8.41 3.42
CA ASP A 68 -0.80 8.42 4.11
C ASP A 68 -0.80 9.30 5.39
N CYS A 69 -1.78 10.19 5.51
CA CYS A 69 -1.83 11.20 6.56
C CYS A 69 -3.21 11.29 7.24
N GLY A 70 -3.27 11.94 8.38
CA GLY A 70 -4.52 12.24 9.08
C GLY A 70 -5.24 13.47 8.52
N PRO A 71 -6.54 13.64 8.84
CA PRO A 71 -7.30 14.82 8.47
C PRO A 71 -6.87 16.04 9.28
N HIS A 72 -7.19 17.22 8.76
CA HIS A 72 -7.11 18.46 9.54
C HIS A 72 -8.29 18.59 10.51
N ALA A 73 -8.17 19.42 11.53
CA ALA A 73 -9.28 19.72 12.43
C ALA A 73 -10.38 20.55 11.72
N PRO A 74 -11.62 20.58 12.22
CA PRO A 74 -12.67 21.47 11.74
C PRO A 74 -12.26 22.94 11.70
N THR A 75 -11.47 23.38 12.68
CA THR A 75 -11.00 24.76 12.83
C THR A 75 -9.79 25.12 11.96
N TYR A 76 -9.28 24.18 11.16
CA TYR A 76 -8.12 24.43 10.31
C TYR A 76 -8.49 25.39 9.16
N HIS A 77 -7.66 26.41 8.93
CA HIS A 77 -7.97 27.51 8.01
C HIS A 77 -8.25 27.10 6.54
N LEU A 78 -7.79 25.93 6.07
CA LEU A 78 -8.11 25.39 4.74
C LEU A 78 -9.31 24.43 4.73
N ASN A 79 -9.83 24.04 5.90
CA ASN A 79 -11.08 23.30 6.02
C ASN A 79 -12.26 24.30 5.98
N LYS A 80 -12.51 24.89 4.80
CA LYS A 80 -13.49 25.97 4.62
C LYS A 80 -14.91 25.57 4.99
N ASP A 81 -15.23 24.28 4.91
CA ASP A 81 -16.54 23.72 5.24
C ASP A 81 -16.65 23.27 6.72
N ASN A 82 -15.58 23.44 7.51
CA ASN A 82 -15.48 23.04 8.91
C ASN A 82 -15.90 21.57 9.13
N ILE A 83 -15.53 20.70 8.21
CA ILE A 83 -15.94 19.30 8.23
C ILE A 83 -15.26 18.60 9.41
N ASP A 84 -16.07 17.83 10.14
CA ASP A 84 -15.64 16.99 11.23
C ASP A 84 -15.72 15.52 10.81
N TRP A 85 -14.55 14.93 10.56
CA TRP A 85 -14.45 13.54 10.11
C TRP A 85 -15.07 12.55 11.11
N GLN A 86 -15.07 12.85 12.41
CA GLN A 86 -15.64 11.95 13.41
C GLN A 86 -17.15 11.86 13.29
N LYS A 87 -17.81 12.98 12.93
CA LYS A 87 -19.25 13.02 12.64
C LYS A 87 -19.57 12.25 11.36
N GLU A 88 -18.78 12.42 10.31
CA GLU A 88 -18.99 11.71 9.05
C GLU A 88 -18.80 10.18 9.22
N VAL A 89 -17.78 9.76 9.97
CA VAL A 89 -17.59 8.34 10.32
C VAL A 89 -18.77 7.79 11.11
N LYS A 90 -19.31 8.57 12.06
CA LYS A 90 -20.50 8.17 12.81
C LYS A 90 -21.71 7.95 11.90
N LEU A 91 -21.96 8.89 10.97
CA LEU A 91 -23.07 8.78 10.02
C LEU A 91 -22.91 7.57 9.08
N LEU A 92 -21.68 7.30 8.61
CA LEU A 92 -21.40 6.10 7.81
C LEU A 92 -21.64 4.80 8.60
N ALA A 93 -21.26 4.77 9.88
CA ALA A 93 -21.56 3.65 10.77
C ALA A 93 -23.06 3.45 10.98
N GLU A 94 -23.83 4.53 11.17
CA GLU A 94 -25.30 4.50 11.27
C GLU A 94 -25.95 3.98 9.96
N MET A 95 -25.29 4.17 8.82
CA MET A 95 -25.67 3.59 7.54
C MET A 95 -25.17 2.14 7.35
N GLY A 96 -24.56 1.51 8.36
CA GLY A 96 -24.02 0.15 8.25
C GLY A 96 -22.88 0.03 7.24
N VAL A 97 -22.13 1.10 7.01
CA VAL A 97 -20.93 1.08 6.15
C VAL A 97 -19.71 0.71 6.99
N HIS A 98 -19.02 -0.37 6.61
CA HIS A 98 -17.75 -0.79 7.19
C HIS A 98 -16.58 -0.08 6.50
N ILE A 99 -15.71 0.60 7.25
CA ILE A 99 -14.57 1.30 6.66
C ILE A 99 -13.28 0.48 6.83
N TYR A 100 -12.72 0.03 5.71
CA TYR A 100 -11.37 -0.49 5.61
C TYR A 100 -10.41 0.69 5.47
N ALA A 101 -9.83 1.10 6.58
CA ALA A 101 -8.92 2.23 6.70
C ALA A 101 -7.49 1.77 6.33
N VAL A 102 -7.08 1.96 5.08
CA VAL A 102 -5.77 1.59 4.55
C VAL A 102 -4.80 2.77 4.69
N GLN A 103 -3.86 2.64 5.62
CA GLN A 103 -2.80 3.63 5.84
C GLN A 103 -1.58 3.29 4.97
N ALA A 104 -1.19 4.21 4.10
CA ALA A 104 -0.02 4.07 3.24
C ALA A 104 1.28 4.50 3.96
N LEU A 105 2.36 3.75 3.73
CA LEU A 105 3.75 4.07 4.12
C LEU A 105 4.01 4.29 5.62
N GLY A 106 3.03 4.07 6.50
CA GLY A 106 3.19 4.21 7.95
C GLY A 106 3.53 5.63 8.43
N TYR A 107 3.32 6.68 7.62
CA TYR A 107 3.81 8.03 7.93
C TYR A 107 3.05 8.75 9.07
N SER A 108 1.88 8.24 9.51
CA SER A 108 1.12 8.86 10.60
C SER A 108 1.63 8.40 11.98
N PRO A 109 2.29 9.28 12.77
CA PRO A 109 2.91 8.90 14.04
C PRO A 109 1.92 8.55 15.15
N ARG A 110 0.61 8.75 14.90
CA ARG A 110 -0.42 8.51 15.93
C ARG A 110 -1.38 7.40 15.60
N GLY A 111 -1.44 6.87 14.37
CA GLY A 111 -2.34 5.77 13.93
C GLY A 111 -3.84 5.92 14.27
N GLY A 112 -4.23 6.93 15.05
CA GLY A 112 -5.46 6.96 15.81
C GLY A 112 -6.61 7.38 14.93
N PHE A 113 -6.35 8.17 13.90
CA PHE A 113 -7.36 8.47 12.88
C PHE A 113 -7.82 7.20 12.15
N TYR A 114 -6.88 6.43 11.57
CA TYR A 114 -7.20 5.21 10.83
C TYR A 114 -7.80 4.13 11.74
N ASN A 115 -7.20 3.92 12.92
CA ASN A 115 -7.71 2.98 13.92
C ASN A 115 -9.12 3.34 14.40
N GLU A 116 -9.37 4.60 14.74
CA GLU A 116 -10.66 5.04 15.26
C GLU A 116 -11.75 4.95 14.19
N MET A 117 -11.43 5.30 12.94
CA MET A 117 -12.34 5.16 11.81
C MET A 117 -12.74 3.69 11.57
N ALA A 118 -11.76 2.78 11.52
CA ALA A 118 -12.02 1.35 11.40
C ALA A 118 -12.86 0.83 12.57
N ARG A 119 -12.47 1.15 13.81
CA ARG A 119 -13.14 0.71 15.03
C ARG A 119 -14.60 1.17 15.10
N ARG A 120 -14.88 2.44 14.78
CA ARG A 120 -16.24 3.01 14.83
C ARG A 120 -17.19 2.41 13.80
N THR A 121 -16.66 1.84 12.72
CA THR A 121 -17.44 1.30 11.60
C THR A 121 -17.40 -0.22 11.52
N HIS A 122 -16.80 -0.90 12.52
CA HIS A 122 -16.58 -2.34 12.50
C HIS A 122 -15.79 -2.81 11.24
N GLY A 123 -14.89 -1.98 10.73
CA GLY A 123 -13.95 -2.32 9.67
C GLY A 123 -12.56 -2.68 10.20
N CYS A 124 -11.52 -2.52 9.36
CA CYS A 124 -10.14 -2.86 9.71
C CYS A 124 -9.17 -1.70 9.41
N HIS A 125 -8.18 -1.49 10.28
CA HIS A 125 -7.00 -0.68 9.96
C HIS A 125 -5.96 -1.58 9.31
N LEU A 126 -5.58 -1.25 8.07
CA LEU A 126 -4.63 -2.00 7.26
C LEU A 126 -3.45 -1.09 6.90
N ASN A 127 -2.24 -1.64 6.74
CA ASN A 127 -1.05 -0.86 6.38
C ASN A 127 -0.53 -1.29 5.00
N LEU A 128 -0.66 -0.40 4.01
CA LEU A 128 -0.13 -0.61 2.67
C LEU A 128 1.29 -0.05 2.60
N ASN A 129 2.28 -0.93 2.56
CA ASN A 129 3.68 -0.52 2.60
C ASN A 129 4.38 -0.70 1.26
N GLN A 130 3.97 -1.62 0.39
CA GLN A 130 4.33 -1.63 -1.03
C GLN A 130 3.11 -1.30 -1.89
N PHE A 131 3.24 -0.33 -2.79
CA PHE A 131 2.13 0.03 -3.68
C PHE A 131 1.72 -1.10 -4.63
N SER A 132 2.64 -1.98 -5.00
CA SER A 132 2.35 -3.18 -5.80
C SER A 132 1.33 -4.11 -5.14
N SER A 133 1.23 -4.10 -3.81
CA SER A 133 0.30 -4.94 -3.04
C SER A 133 -1.14 -4.42 -3.02
N ILE A 134 -1.42 -3.25 -3.62
CA ILE A 134 -2.78 -2.68 -3.60
C ILE A 134 -3.84 -3.62 -4.18
N VAL A 135 -3.49 -4.38 -5.23
CA VAL A 135 -4.42 -5.33 -5.85
C VAL A 135 -4.78 -6.43 -4.85
N ASP A 136 -3.81 -6.93 -4.09
CA ASP A 136 -4.06 -7.95 -3.07
C ASP A 136 -4.89 -7.40 -1.90
N PHE A 137 -4.68 -6.15 -1.49
CA PHE A 137 -5.53 -5.49 -0.49
C PHE A 137 -6.97 -5.44 -0.94
N MET A 138 -7.23 -4.95 -2.15
CA MET A 138 -8.58 -4.83 -2.68
C MET A 138 -9.27 -6.20 -2.83
N MET A 139 -8.55 -7.20 -3.36
CA MET A 139 -9.09 -8.55 -3.50
C MET A 139 -9.36 -9.21 -2.14
N ALA A 140 -8.43 -9.12 -1.19
CA ALA A 140 -8.59 -9.71 0.14
C ALA A 140 -9.77 -9.09 0.90
N ILE A 141 -9.95 -7.76 0.83
CA ILE A 141 -11.12 -7.07 1.40
C ILE A 141 -12.41 -7.62 0.79
N CYS A 142 -12.50 -7.76 -0.53
CA CYS A 142 -13.71 -8.29 -1.15
C CYS A 142 -13.98 -9.76 -0.82
N TYR A 143 -12.95 -10.59 -0.74
CA TYR A 143 -13.13 -11.96 -0.29
C TYR A 143 -13.55 -12.03 1.17
N ARG A 144 -13.04 -11.14 2.02
CA ARG A 144 -13.50 -11.00 3.40
C ARG A 144 -14.98 -10.66 3.49
N GLU A 145 -15.46 -9.69 2.69
CA GLU A 145 -16.88 -9.31 2.63
C GLU A 145 -17.77 -10.44 2.06
N ARG A 146 -17.19 -11.41 1.35
CA ARG A 146 -17.91 -12.60 0.91
C ARG A 146 -17.99 -13.67 2.00
N GLY A 147 -16.94 -13.81 2.81
CA GLY A 147 -16.89 -14.76 3.93
C GLY A 147 -15.47 -15.21 4.28
N ALA A 148 -15.34 -15.82 5.47
CA ALA A 148 -14.04 -16.29 5.98
C ALA A 148 -13.40 -17.34 5.06
N GLU A 149 -14.18 -18.29 4.54
CA GLU A 149 -13.69 -19.33 3.63
C GLU A 149 -13.09 -18.76 2.35
N GLN A 150 -13.68 -17.69 1.80
CA GLN A 150 -13.17 -17.07 0.58
C GLN A 150 -11.88 -16.29 0.85
N LEU A 151 -11.78 -15.62 2.01
CA LEU A 151 -10.55 -14.99 2.43
C LEU A 151 -9.42 -16.03 2.59
N GLU A 152 -9.71 -17.16 3.24
CA GLU A 152 -8.74 -18.25 3.44
C GLU A 152 -8.30 -18.89 2.12
N ALA A 153 -9.23 -19.11 1.19
CA ALA A 153 -8.92 -19.62 -0.13
C ALA A 153 -7.99 -18.66 -0.89
N TYR A 154 -8.26 -17.35 -0.82
CA TYR A 154 -7.39 -16.34 -1.44
C TYR A 154 -6.02 -16.27 -0.76
N GLU A 155 -5.96 -16.37 0.57
CA GLU A 155 -4.71 -16.42 1.32
C GLU A 155 -3.83 -17.59 0.84
N LYS A 156 -4.42 -18.78 0.65
CA LYS A 156 -3.72 -19.96 0.11
C LYS A 156 -3.20 -19.72 -1.32
N GLU A 157 -4.00 -19.08 -2.18
CA GLU A 157 -3.56 -18.69 -3.53
C GLU A 157 -2.31 -17.79 -3.44
N VAL A 158 -2.35 -16.73 -2.63
CA VAL A 158 -1.22 -15.80 -2.46
C VAL A 158 0.03 -16.52 -1.94
N ARG A 159 -0.11 -17.46 -0.99
CA ARG A 159 1.02 -18.30 -0.50
C ARG A 159 1.65 -19.17 -1.60
N SER A 160 0.86 -19.58 -2.59
CA SER A 160 1.35 -20.43 -3.69
C SER A 160 2.11 -19.65 -4.78
N ARG A 161 2.01 -18.32 -4.81
CA ARG A 161 2.67 -17.48 -5.80
C ARG A 161 4.20 -17.54 -5.67
N ARG A 162 4.90 -17.23 -6.75
CA ARG A 162 6.36 -17.20 -6.91
C ARG A 162 6.75 -15.95 -7.70
N GLY A 163 8.04 -15.60 -7.71
CA GLY A 163 8.56 -14.49 -8.52
C GLY A 163 8.22 -13.10 -7.95
N GLY A 164 8.44 -12.90 -6.65
CA GLY A 164 8.29 -11.61 -5.97
C GLY A 164 6.85 -11.20 -5.65
N GLY A 165 5.85 -11.95 -6.11
CA GLY A 165 4.43 -11.77 -5.77
C GLY A 165 3.90 -12.74 -4.69
N GLY A 166 4.79 -13.45 -4.01
CA GLY A 166 4.46 -14.40 -2.96
C GLY A 166 4.02 -13.74 -1.65
N MET A 167 3.60 -14.57 -0.69
CA MET A 167 3.23 -14.10 0.64
C MET A 167 4.43 -13.45 1.36
N ASN A 168 4.32 -12.15 1.63
CA ASN A 168 5.34 -11.34 2.28
C ASN A 168 4.87 -10.83 3.67
N ARG A 169 5.72 -10.08 4.37
CA ARG A 169 5.40 -9.56 5.72
C ARG A 169 4.12 -8.72 5.79
N GLU A 170 3.89 -7.84 4.83
CA GLU A 170 2.70 -6.97 4.83
C GLU A 170 1.43 -7.74 4.46
N LEU A 171 1.51 -8.72 3.57
CA LEU A 171 0.38 -9.55 3.19
C LEU A 171 -0.01 -10.48 4.34
N HIS A 172 0.97 -11.01 5.09
CA HIS A 172 0.69 -11.69 6.36
C HIS A 172 -0.13 -10.81 7.32
N GLN A 173 0.29 -9.55 7.52
CA GLN A 173 -0.43 -8.60 8.36
C GLN A 173 -1.84 -8.30 7.83
N LEU A 174 -2.00 -8.15 6.51
CA LEU A 174 -3.29 -7.95 5.86
C LEU A 174 -4.25 -9.10 6.16
N PHE A 175 -3.84 -10.34 5.89
CA PHE A 175 -4.71 -11.51 6.06
C PHE A 175 -5.05 -11.75 7.53
N ASP A 176 -4.08 -11.58 8.44
CA ASP A 176 -4.33 -11.71 9.87
C ASP A 176 -5.32 -10.65 10.37
N ALA A 177 -5.15 -9.38 9.97
CA ALA A 177 -6.08 -8.32 10.34
C ALA A 177 -7.51 -8.58 9.82
N LEU A 178 -7.65 -8.99 8.56
CA LEU A 178 -8.97 -9.29 7.96
C LEU A 178 -9.62 -10.54 8.56
N ALA A 179 -8.82 -11.51 8.99
CA ALA A 179 -9.30 -12.72 9.66
C ALA A 179 -9.58 -12.51 11.16
N GLY A 180 -9.25 -11.33 11.72
CA GLY A 180 -9.35 -11.07 13.17
C GLY A 180 -8.30 -11.83 13.99
N ARG A 181 -7.20 -12.26 13.36
CA ARG A 181 -6.08 -12.95 14.01
C ARG A 181 -5.07 -11.93 14.53
N LYS A 182 -4.38 -12.29 15.61
CA LYS A 182 -3.23 -11.52 16.08
C LYS A 182 -2.02 -11.86 15.22
N THR A 183 -1.44 -10.86 14.56
CA THR A 183 -0.21 -11.06 13.78
C THR A 183 0.93 -11.50 14.70
N THR A 184 1.45 -12.70 14.47
CA THR A 184 2.67 -13.22 15.10
C THR A 184 3.89 -13.11 14.19
N PHE A 185 3.67 -12.84 12.90
CA PHE A 185 4.73 -12.67 11.92
C PHE A 185 5.48 -11.35 12.17
N THR A 186 6.67 -11.45 12.74
CA THR A 186 7.55 -10.31 12.99
C THR A 186 8.71 -10.30 12.00
N ALA A 187 9.29 -9.13 11.74
CA ALA A 187 10.50 -9.01 10.93
C ALA A 187 11.65 -9.90 11.47
N ALA A 188 11.71 -10.11 12.79
CA ALA A 188 12.66 -11.00 13.44
C ALA A 188 12.42 -12.49 13.15
N GLY A 189 11.19 -12.92 12.84
CA GLY A 189 10.90 -14.31 12.45
C GLY A 189 11.42 -14.71 11.07
N VAL A 190 11.83 -13.72 10.26
CA VAL A 190 12.44 -13.91 8.93
C VAL A 190 13.99 -13.94 9.01
N SER A 191 14.56 -13.82 10.21
CA SER A 191 16.01 -13.99 10.50
C SER A 191 16.58 -15.37 10.13
N ALA A 192 15.77 -16.26 9.55
CA ALA A 192 16.24 -17.45 8.84
C ALA A 192 17.08 -17.14 7.57
N ALA A 193 17.50 -15.90 7.35
CA ALA A 193 18.40 -15.46 6.27
C ALA A 193 19.78 -15.03 6.81
N GLY A 194 20.24 -15.58 7.94
CA GLY A 194 21.55 -15.26 8.51
C GLY A 194 21.59 -13.88 9.19
N ASP A 195 22.78 -13.27 9.23
CA ASP A 195 23.05 -11.96 9.87
C ASP A 195 22.51 -10.76 9.07
N LEU A 196 21.66 -11.01 8.07
CA LEU A 196 21.00 -9.97 7.28
C LEU A 196 19.98 -9.18 8.10
N GLU A 197 20.01 -7.86 7.96
CA GLU A 197 19.10 -6.96 8.65
C GLU A 197 17.79 -6.80 7.85
N PRO A 198 16.62 -7.14 8.41
CA PRO A 198 15.36 -6.98 7.70
C PRO A 198 15.02 -5.50 7.53
N VAL A 199 14.74 -5.08 6.30
CA VAL A 199 14.31 -3.72 6.00
C VAL A 199 12.82 -3.58 6.28
N SER A 200 12.39 -2.46 6.88
CA SER A 200 10.96 -2.14 7.03
C SER A 200 10.28 -2.09 5.66
N PRO A 201 9.13 -2.75 5.46
CA PRO A 201 8.40 -2.71 4.18
C PRO A 201 8.03 -1.30 3.71
N SER A 202 7.94 -0.31 4.61
CA SER A 202 7.61 1.08 4.24
C SER A 202 8.80 1.90 3.76
N ARG A 203 10.05 1.40 3.90
CA ARG A 203 11.26 2.20 3.70
C ARG A 203 11.56 2.45 2.22
N PHE A 204 11.34 1.45 1.38
CA PHE A 204 11.58 1.52 -0.07
C PHE A 204 10.33 1.14 -0.83
N GLN A 205 10.18 1.65 -2.05
CA GLN A 205 9.18 1.17 -3.01
C GLN A 205 9.92 0.54 -4.19
N VAL A 206 9.52 -0.66 -4.59
CA VAL A 206 9.97 -1.23 -5.87
C VAL A 206 9.07 -0.69 -6.97
N LEU A 207 9.68 -0.05 -7.97
CA LEU A 207 8.97 0.51 -9.10
C LEU A 207 9.53 -0.09 -10.39
N THR A 208 8.65 -0.54 -11.26
CA THR A 208 9.03 -1.04 -12.59
C THR A 208 9.48 0.13 -13.46
N VAL A 209 10.57 -0.07 -14.19
CA VAL A 209 11.12 0.90 -15.15
C VAL A 209 10.96 0.31 -16.54
N ASP A 210 9.87 0.67 -17.21
CA ASP A 210 9.50 0.10 -18.52
C ASP A 210 10.40 0.60 -19.67
N GLU A 211 10.95 1.80 -19.53
CA GLU A 211 11.81 2.42 -20.51
C GLU A 211 13.15 2.84 -19.90
N ARG A 212 14.24 2.63 -20.64
CA ARG A 212 15.58 3.00 -20.21
C ARG A 212 15.66 4.52 -19.99
N CYS A 213 15.82 4.93 -18.75
CA CYS A 213 16.04 6.31 -18.35
C CYS A 213 16.96 6.39 -17.13
N ASP A 214 17.46 7.60 -16.81
CA ASP A 214 18.16 7.82 -15.55
C ASP A 214 17.15 8.03 -14.39
N ILE A 215 17.64 7.86 -13.16
CA ILE A 215 16.80 7.94 -11.95
C ILE A 215 16.10 9.30 -11.83
N LYS A 216 16.77 10.40 -12.17
CA LYS A 216 16.18 11.73 -12.03
C LYS A 216 15.03 11.91 -13.02
N THR A 217 15.22 11.46 -14.26
CA THR A 217 14.17 11.45 -15.28
C THR A 217 13.00 10.57 -14.85
N PHE A 218 13.25 9.34 -14.40
CA PHE A 218 12.21 8.42 -13.91
C PHE A 218 11.37 9.03 -12.78
N VAL A 219 12.04 9.55 -11.75
CA VAL A 219 11.40 10.18 -10.59
C VAL A 219 10.58 11.41 -11.00
N SER A 220 11.11 12.23 -11.90
CA SER A 220 10.43 13.45 -12.37
C SER A 220 9.18 13.12 -13.21
N ASN A 221 9.27 12.12 -14.10
CA ASN A 221 8.15 11.66 -14.91
C ASN A 221 7.02 11.07 -14.05
N ASN A 222 7.39 10.40 -12.95
CA ASN A 222 6.43 9.89 -11.96
C ASN A 222 6.01 10.93 -10.93
N SER A 223 6.32 12.23 -11.15
CA SER A 223 5.92 13.33 -10.27
C SER A 223 6.43 13.23 -8.82
N LEU A 224 7.48 12.46 -8.60
CA LEU A 224 8.16 12.29 -7.32
C LEU A 224 9.25 13.36 -7.13
N ILE A 225 9.70 13.54 -5.89
CA ILE A 225 10.77 14.50 -5.56
C ILE A 225 12.11 13.79 -5.64
N PHE A 226 12.98 14.22 -6.57
CA PHE A 226 14.33 13.69 -6.67
C PHE A 226 15.20 14.13 -5.50
N LYS A 227 15.87 13.15 -4.88
CA LYS A 227 16.87 13.38 -3.84
C LYS A 227 18.03 12.40 -4.01
N THR A 228 19.25 12.92 -4.03
CA THR A 228 20.47 12.11 -4.13
C THR A 228 20.52 11.06 -3.02
N GLY A 229 20.92 9.83 -3.39
CA GLY A 229 21.00 8.69 -2.46
C GLY A 229 19.65 8.07 -2.07
N ARG A 230 18.56 8.41 -2.77
CA ARG A 230 17.22 7.84 -2.53
C ARG A 230 16.68 6.97 -3.66
N GLY A 231 17.45 6.79 -4.74
CA GLY A 231 17.13 5.88 -5.83
C GLY A 231 18.21 4.81 -5.94
N PHE A 232 17.77 3.58 -6.18
CA PHE A 232 18.61 2.40 -6.36
C PHE A 232 18.28 1.80 -7.72
N TYR A 233 19.27 1.18 -8.36
CA TYR A 233 19.08 0.35 -9.55
C TYR A 233 19.42 -1.09 -9.20
N GLU A 234 18.75 -2.03 -9.85
CA GLU A 234 19.10 -3.44 -9.77
C GLU A 234 20.53 -3.65 -10.29
N PHE A 235 21.33 -4.41 -9.55
CA PHE A 235 22.72 -4.67 -9.87
C PHE A 235 22.83 -5.72 -10.99
N THR A 236 22.59 -5.29 -12.24
CA THR A 236 22.51 -6.18 -13.42
C THR A 236 23.76 -6.20 -14.28
N LYS A 237 24.74 -5.34 -14.02
CA LYS A 237 25.98 -5.19 -14.81
C LYS A 237 27.18 -4.99 -13.91
N PRO A 238 28.40 -5.36 -14.36
CA PRO A 238 29.59 -5.22 -13.52
C PRO A 238 29.83 -3.77 -13.11
N GLU A 239 30.05 -3.49 -11.83
CA GLU A 239 30.14 -2.12 -11.29
C GLU A 239 31.13 -2.03 -10.12
N LYS A 240 31.69 -0.84 -9.86
CA LYS A 240 32.48 -0.58 -8.66
C LYS A 240 31.57 -0.09 -7.54
N ILE A 241 31.37 -0.92 -6.53
CA ILE A 241 30.51 -0.66 -5.39
C ILE A 241 31.37 -0.55 -4.13
N SER A 242 31.33 0.61 -3.47
CA SER A 242 31.97 0.80 -2.16
C SER A 242 31.11 0.18 -1.07
N ASP A 243 31.78 -0.38 -0.07
CA ASP A 243 31.28 -0.79 1.24
C ASP A 243 30.45 0.27 1.99
N LYS A 244 30.63 1.55 1.67
CA LYS A 244 29.84 2.67 2.22
C LYS A 244 28.46 2.82 1.58
N LYS A 245 28.21 2.18 0.44
CA LYS A 245 26.89 2.20 -0.20
C LYS A 245 25.99 1.19 0.50
N GLU A 246 24.73 1.55 0.65
CA GLU A 246 23.73 0.59 1.11
C GLU A 246 23.42 -0.41 -0.02
N VAL A 247 23.43 -1.71 0.32
CA VAL A 247 23.01 -2.80 -0.55
C VAL A 247 21.69 -3.33 -0.01
N VAL A 248 20.70 -3.44 -0.88
CA VAL A 248 19.39 -4.00 -0.54
C VAL A 248 19.22 -5.28 -1.35
N LEU A 249 19.06 -6.40 -0.66
CA LEU A 249 18.73 -7.70 -1.23
C LEU A 249 17.21 -7.89 -1.20
N VAL A 250 16.63 -8.33 -2.30
CA VAL A 250 15.19 -8.61 -2.41
C VAL A 250 14.96 -10.11 -2.55
N ASP A 251 14.18 -10.71 -1.65
CA ASP A 251 13.82 -12.13 -1.73
C ASP A 251 13.00 -12.38 -3.00
N LYS A 252 13.48 -13.28 -3.87
CA LYS A 252 12.85 -13.58 -5.17
C LYS A 252 11.47 -14.22 -5.05
N THR A 253 11.10 -14.74 -3.89
CA THR A 253 9.78 -15.34 -3.66
C THR A 253 8.83 -14.35 -3.03
N THR A 254 9.23 -13.70 -1.94
CA THR A 254 8.33 -12.86 -1.15
C THR A 254 8.44 -11.37 -1.50
N GLY A 255 9.55 -10.92 -2.07
CA GLY A 255 9.84 -9.50 -2.24
C GLY A 255 10.23 -8.80 -0.94
N ASP A 256 10.43 -9.53 0.17
CA ASP A 256 10.96 -8.95 1.39
C ASP A 256 12.39 -8.46 1.19
N MET A 257 12.69 -7.29 1.76
CA MET A 257 13.97 -6.62 1.60
C MET A 257 14.86 -6.78 2.83
N PHE A 258 16.15 -6.94 2.58
CA PHE A 258 17.20 -7.10 3.58
C PHE A 258 18.40 -6.20 3.26
N THR A 259 19.12 -5.77 4.28
CA THR A 259 20.30 -4.89 4.18
C THR A 259 21.35 -5.31 5.22
N GLY A 260 22.38 -4.49 5.42
CA GLY A 260 23.42 -4.67 6.43
C GLY A 260 24.79 -5.02 5.81
N PRO A 261 25.85 -5.13 6.64
CA PRO A 261 27.20 -5.46 6.18
C PRO A 261 27.25 -6.77 5.39
N GLU A 262 26.53 -7.79 5.85
CA GLU A 262 26.43 -9.10 5.18
C GLU A 262 25.92 -8.97 3.74
N ALA A 263 24.96 -8.06 3.48
CA ALA A 263 24.47 -7.82 2.12
C ALA A 263 25.58 -7.27 1.19
N CYS A 264 26.46 -6.42 1.72
CA CYS A 264 27.63 -5.95 0.99
C CYS A 264 28.63 -7.08 0.72
N GLU A 265 28.88 -7.94 1.71
CA GLU A 265 29.78 -9.10 1.59
C GLU A 265 29.28 -10.10 0.55
N MET A 266 27.98 -10.43 0.58
CA MET A 266 27.33 -11.37 -0.36
C MET A 266 27.51 -10.98 -1.84
N ILE A 267 27.63 -9.69 -2.14
CA ILE A 267 27.88 -9.22 -3.51
C ILE A 267 29.35 -8.88 -3.79
N GLY A 268 30.22 -8.93 -2.76
CA GLY A 268 31.64 -8.58 -2.85
C GLY A 268 31.93 -7.07 -2.91
N ALA A 269 31.06 -6.22 -2.35
CA ALA A 269 31.26 -4.78 -2.32
C ALA A 269 32.47 -4.39 -1.44
N GLY A 270 33.09 -3.22 -1.71
CA GLY A 270 34.23 -2.69 -0.94
C GLY A 270 35.61 -2.93 -1.58
N GLY A 271 35.70 -3.77 -2.61
CA GLY A 271 36.94 -4.01 -3.35
C GLY A 271 37.43 -2.84 -4.22
N SER A 272 38.68 -2.91 -4.67
CA SER A 272 39.29 -1.92 -5.56
C SER A 272 38.79 -2.00 -7.01
N GLY A 273 38.32 -3.18 -7.44
CA GLY A 273 37.86 -3.50 -8.80
C GLY A 273 36.35 -3.41 -8.99
N ARG A 274 35.91 -3.68 -10.23
CA ARG A 274 34.47 -3.88 -10.54
C ARG A 274 34.07 -5.30 -10.16
N ILE A 275 32.94 -5.45 -9.49
CA ILE A 275 32.32 -6.74 -9.21
C ILE A 275 31.23 -7.04 -10.23
N LYS A 276 30.99 -8.31 -10.54
CA LYS A 276 29.87 -8.75 -11.38
C LYS A 276 28.63 -9.01 -10.50
N PRO A 277 27.41 -8.93 -11.04
CA PRO A 277 26.21 -9.37 -10.33
C PRO A 277 26.40 -10.78 -9.76
N ALA A 278 26.18 -10.93 -8.46
CA ALA A 278 26.23 -12.23 -7.81
C ALA A 278 25.00 -13.06 -8.22
N SER A 279 25.20 -14.32 -8.58
CA SER A 279 24.09 -15.26 -8.80
C SER A 279 23.66 -15.81 -7.44
N LEU A 280 22.80 -15.08 -6.74
CA LEU A 280 22.23 -15.52 -5.46
C LEU A 280 20.95 -16.30 -5.73
N ASP A 281 20.81 -17.53 -5.23
CA ASP A 281 19.62 -18.35 -5.49
C ASP A 281 18.34 -17.72 -4.95
N ARG A 282 18.42 -17.17 -3.74
CA ARG A 282 17.28 -16.60 -3.00
C ARG A 282 17.02 -15.12 -3.29
N PHE A 283 18.06 -14.36 -3.60
CA PHE A 283 17.99 -12.91 -3.64
C PHE A 283 18.28 -12.36 -5.04
N VAL A 284 17.74 -11.16 -5.31
CA VAL A 284 18.16 -10.27 -6.39
C VAL A 284 18.67 -8.95 -5.80
#